data_AF-A0A7S0EBW3-F1
#
_entry.id   AF-A0A7S0EBW3-F1
#
_cell.length_a   1.000
_cell.length_b   1.000
_cell.length_c   1.000
_cell.angle_alpha   90.00
_cell.angle_beta   90.00
_cell.angle_gamma   90.00
#
_symmetry.space_group_name_H-M   'P 1'
#
loop_
_entity.id
_entity.type
_entity.pdbx_description
1 polymer ?
#
loop_
_entity_poly.entity_id
_entity_poly.type
_entity_poly.pdbx_seq_one_letter_code
_entity_poly.pdbx_strand_id
1 'polypeptide(L)'
;EYWRISSTSLDVRKCRGDTAYTPCAGGAAASCADHHGGPKCEVCTTEGYYFDKADAACKQCPEGAMPVIIGIVGLFSVISAISLLRFLLSTRIHQFKRIGAAARLITRAVVRLGPSKVKLAVTFYQVTSAIPKTFDIDPLPSDFAEV
;
A
#
# COMPACT_ATOMS: atom_id res chain seq x y z
N GLU A 1 22.25 -2.44 21.40
CA GLU A 1 23.02 -1.29 20.92
C GLU A 1 22.10 -0.12 20.66
N TYR A 2 22.59 1.11 20.82
CA TYR A 2 21.83 2.34 20.61
C TYR A 2 22.50 3.19 19.53
N TRP A 3 21.68 3.88 18.75
CA TRP A 3 22.04 4.76 17.66
C TRP A 3 21.61 6.19 17.97
N ARG A 4 22.42 7.15 17.55
CA ARG A 4 22.11 8.59 17.56
C ARG A 4 22.80 9.30 16.41
N ILE A 5 22.17 10.36 15.90
CA ILE A 5 22.66 11.12 14.74
C ILE A 5 23.98 11.85 15.00
N SER A 6 24.21 12.31 16.23
CA SER A 6 25.45 12.96 16.67
C SER A 6 25.73 12.64 18.14
N SER A 7 26.94 12.95 18.62
CA SER A 7 27.31 12.79 20.03
C SER A 7 26.50 13.68 20.98
N THR A 8 25.91 14.76 20.47
CA THR A 8 25.14 15.76 21.21
C THR A 8 23.63 15.59 21.08
N SER A 9 23.17 14.62 20.28
CA SER A 9 21.73 14.41 20.08
C SER A 9 21.09 13.78 21.31
N LEU A 10 19.93 14.32 21.71
CA LEU A 10 19.09 13.78 22.78
C LEU A 10 18.17 12.64 22.29
N ASP A 11 18.00 12.49 20.97
CA ASP A 11 17.25 11.39 20.36
C ASP A 11 18.15 10.16 20.24
N VAL A 12 18.01 9.23 21.19
CA VAL A 12 18.75 7.97 21.25
C VAL A 12 17.78 6.83 21.00
N ARG A 13 17.98 6.09 19.91
CA ARG A 13 17.10 4.98 19.52
C ARG A 13 17.80 3.65 19.67
N LYS A 14 17.05 2.61 20.03
CA LYS A 14 17.58 1.25 20.14
C LYS A 14 17.75 0.68 18.73
N CYS A 15 18.94 0.18 18.38
CA CYS A 15 19.19 -0.50 17.10
C CYS A 15 18.45 -1.84 16.98
N ARG A 16 18.24 -2.49 18.12
CA ARG A 16 17.65 -3.83 18.21
C ARG A 16 16.55 -3.83 19.26
N GLY A 17 15.29 -3.74 18.81
CA GLY A 17 14.10 -3.87 19.66
C GLY A 17 13.45 -5.25 19.54
N ASP A 18 12.49 -5.55 20.41
CA ASP A 18 11.77 -6.84 20.39
C ASP A 18 10.85 -7.00 19.16
N THR A 19 10.62 -5.92 18.41
CA THR A 19 9.66 -5.89 17.29
C THR A 19 10.21 -5.29 15.99
N ALA A 20 11.41 -4.71 15.99
CA ALA A 20 12.02 -4.12 14.79
C ALA A 20 13.55 -4.19 14.88
N TYR A 21 14.13 -4.80 13.85
CA TYR A 21 15.56 -4.83 13.62
C TYR A 21 15.87 -3.73 12.62
N THR A 22 16.71 -2.75 12.98
CA THR A 22 17.28 -1.83 12.00
C THR A 22 18.78 -2.12 11.87
N PRO A 23 19.35 -2.11 10.66
CA PRO A 23 20.75 -2.44 10.42
C PRO A 23 21.62 -1.22 10.73
N CYS A 24 21.58 -0.75 11.98
CA CYS A 24 22.55 0.22 12.48
C CYS A 24 23.71 -0.47 13.16
N ALA A 25 24.91 0.09 12.96
CA ALA A 25 26.14 -0.36 13.60
C ALA A 25 26.29 0.17 15.04
N GLY A 26 25.34 1.01 15.49
CA GLY A 26 25.35 1.65 16.80
C GLY A 26 26.38 2.77 16.94
N GLY A 27 26.33 3.48 18.07
CA GLY A 27 27.28 4.53 18.42
C GLY A 27 26.82 5.95 18.07
N ALA A 28 27.76 6.89 18.21
CA ALA A 28 27.55 8.29 17.89
C ALA A 28 28.02 8.57 16.45
N ALA A 29 27.21 9.29 15.66
CA ALA A 29 27.44 9.64 14.24
C ALA A 29 26.76 8.73 13.20
N ALA A 30 25.64 8.09 13.55
CA ALA A 30 24.75 7.44 12.61
C ALA A 30 25.39 6.47 11.59
N SER A 31 26.28 5.59 12.02
CA SER A 31 26.78 4.52 11.16
C SER A 31 25.70 3.45 10.92
N CYS A 32 25.33 3.30 9.65
CA CYS A 32 24.53 2.18 9.17
C CYS A 32 25.44 1.02 8.79
N ALA A 33 24.90 -0.20 8.76
CA ALA A 33 25.58 -1.33 8.17
C ALA A 33 25.83 -1.08 6.67
N ASP A 34 26.73 -1.85 6.07
CA ASP A 34 27.04 -1.73 4.65
C ASP A 34 25.78 -1.87 3.80
N HIS A 35 25.69 -1.04 2.74
CA HIS A 35 24.54 -0.93 1.84
C HIS A 35 23.25 -0.33 2.42
N HIS A 36 23.30 0.17 3.66
CA HIS A 36 22.20 0.85 4.33
C HIS A 36 22.51 2.32 4.59
N GLY A 37 21.46 3.14 4.67
CA GLY A 37 21.56 4.59 4.87
C GLY A 37 20.29 5.22 5.41
N GLY A 38 20.33 6.55 5.54
CA GLY A 38 19.23 7.35 6.05
C GLY A 38 19.06 7.30 7.58
N PRO A 39 18.12 8.08 8.13
CA PRO A 39 18.00 8.27 9.58
C PRO A 39 17.65 7.01 10.38
N LYS A 40 17.03 6.01 9.76
CA LYS A 40 16.72 4.72 10.42
C LYS A 40 17.60 3.57 9.93
N CYS A 41 18.56 3.81 9.03
CA CYS A 41 19.29 2.76 8.30
C CYS A 41 18.38 1.84 7.44
N GLU A 42 17.17 2.29 7.14
CA GLU A 42 16.17 1.55 6.34
C GLU A 42 16.21 1.96 4.85
N VAL A 43 17.16 2.82 4.45
CA VAL A 43 17.32 3.19 3.03
C VAL A 43 18.40 2.32 2.41
N CYS A 44 18.07 1.60 1.34
CA CYS A 44 19.06 0.86 0.57
C CYS A 44 19.86 1.82 -0.30
N THR A 45 21.19 1.75 -0.22
CA THR A 45 22.07 2.60 -1.04
C THR A 45 22.27 2.05 -2.45
N THR A 46 21.96 0.76 -2.64
CA THR A 46 22.06 0.07 -3.92
C THR A 46 20.76 0.20 -4.71
N GLU A 47 20.86 0.59 -5.99
CA GLU A 47 19.70 0.70 -6.87
C GLU A 47 19.02 -0.66 -7.12
N GLY A 48 17.69 -0.64 -7.23
CA GLY A 48 16.91 -1.86 -7.45
C GLY A 48 16.78 -2.75 -6.21
N TYR A 49 17.09 -2.24 -5.02
CA TYR A 49 16.83 -2.90 -3.74
C TYR A 49 15.79 -2.13 -2.93
N TYR A 50 15.00 -2.84 -2.14
CA TYR A 50 14.07 -2.29 -1.15
C TYR A 50 14.39 -2.83 0.24
N PHE A 51 14.06 -2.07 1.28
CA PHE A 51 14.26 -2.52 2.66
C PHE A 51 13.13 -3.43 3.10
N ASP A 52 13.47 -4.66 3.48
CA ASP A 52 12.55 -5.59 4.10
C ASP A 52 12.64 -5.49 5.63
N LYS A 53 11.56 -5.03 6.24
CA LYS A 53 11.45 -4.89 7.69
C LYS A 53 11.50 -6.21 8.45
N ALA A 54 11.04 -7.31 7.83
CA ALA A 54 11.01 -8.62 8.48
C ALA A 54 12.43 -9.17 8.70
N ASP A 55 13.29 -8.97 7.70
CA ASP A 55 14.67 -9.46 7.70
C ASP A 55 15.69 -8.37 8.05
N ALA A 56 15.24 -7.12 8.20
CA ALA A 56 16.06 -5.94 8.43
C ALA A 56 17.21 -5.77 7.44
N ALA A 57 16.93 -6.11 6.18
CA ALA A 57 17.93 -6.21 5.14
C ALA A 57 17.40 -5.63 3.82
N CYS A 58 18.32 -5.13 3.01
CA CYS A 58 18.02 -4.73 1.64
C CYS A 58 17.89 -5.96 0.75
N LYS A 59 16.72 -6.11 0.12
CA LYS A 59 16.43 -7.18 -0.83
C LYS A 59 16.28 -6.63 -2.24
N GLN A 60 16.71 -7.41 -3.24
CA GLN A 60 16.52 -7.07 -4.64
C GLN A 60 15.01 -6.94 -4.92
N CYS A 61 14.62 -5.83 -5.56
CA CYS A 61 13.28 -5.64 -6.08
C CYS A 61 12.98 -6.77 -7.08
N PRO A 62 11.79 -7.40 -6.99
CA PRO A 62 11.40 -8.40 -7.96
C PRO A 62 11.39 -7.78 -9.36
N GLU A 63 12.04 -8.46 -10.32
CA GLU A 63 12.06 -8.00 -11.71
C GLU A 63 10.62 -7.88 -12.24
N GLY A 64 10.33 -6.75 -12.89
CA GLY A 64 8.99 -6.18 -13.09
C GLY A 64 7.99 -6.95 -13.96
N ALA A 65 8.16 -8.26 -14.17
CA ALA A 65 7.21 -9.06 -14.93
C ALA A 65 5.96 -9.42 -14.10
N MET A 66 6.12 -9.74 -12.81
CA MET A 66 5.04 -10.29 -11.99
C MET A 66 3.85 -9.33 -11.76
N PRO A 67 4.04 -8.07 -11.33
CA PRO A 67 2.91 -7.15 -11.13
C PRO A 67 2.21 -6.80 -12.45
N VAL A 68 2.94 -6.75 -13.56
CA VAL A 68 2.38 -6.51 -14.90
C VAL A 68 1.52 -7.69 -15.34
N ILE A 69 2.01 -8.92 -15.18
CA ILE A 69 1.26 -10.15 -15.51
C ILE A 69 -0.01 -10.24 -14.66
N ILE A 70 0.07 -9.98 -13.34
CA ILE A 70 -1.10 -9.98 -12.45
C ILE A 70 -2.13 -8.93 -12.90
N GLY A 71 -1.66 -7.73 -13.28
CA GLY A 71 -2.53 -6.67 -13.81
C GLY A 71 -3.24 -7.08 -15.10
N ILE A 72 -2.51 -7.70 -16.05
CA ILE A 72 -3.06 -8.18 -17.32
C ILE A 72 -4.10 -9.29 -17.08
N VAL A 73 -3.77 -10.29 -16.27
CA VAL A 73 -4.68 -11.40 -15.93
C VAL A 73 -5.93 -10.88 -15.22
N GLY A 74 -5.76 -9.95 -14.27
CA GLY A 74 -6.86 -9.29 -13.59
C GLY A 74 -7.78 -8.57 -14.58
N LEU A 75 -7.23 -7.79 -15.51
CA LEU A 75 -8.01 -7.10 -16.54
C LEU A 75 -8.83 -8.08 -17.40
N PHE A 76 -8.19 -9.13 -17.92
CA PHE A 76 -8.88 -10.14 -18.73
C PHE A 76 -9.96 -10.88 -17.96
N SER A 77 -9.73 -11.19 -16.68
CA SER A 77 -10.74 -11.83 -15.82
C SER A 77 -11.98 -10.95 -15.64
N VAL A 78 -11.80 -9.64 -15.44
CA VAL A 78 -12.91 -8.68 -15.30
C VAL A 78 -13.67 -8.53 -16.62
N ILE A 79 -12.97 -8.40 -17.74
CA ILE A 79 -13.59 -8.31 -19.07
C ILE A 79 -14.38 -9.60 -19.38
N SER A 80 -13.81 -10.76 -19.08
CA SER A 80 -14.46 -12.06 -19.26
C SER A 80 -15.70 -12.19 -18.36
N ALA A 81 -15.60 -11.83 -17.09
CA ALA A 81 -16.73 -11.85 -16.15
C ALA A 81 -17.86 -10.91 -16.59
N ILE A 82 -17.54 -9.69 -17.04
CA ILE A 82 -18.54 -8.74 -17.58
C ILE A 82 -19.17 -9.30 -18.85
N SER A 83 -18.38 -9.91 -19.74
CA SER A 83 -18.87 -10.48 -21.00
C SER A 83 -19.77 -11.69 -20.75
N LEU A 84 -19.37 -12.59 -19.85
CA LEU A 84 -20.18 -13.74 -19.41
C LEU A 84 -21.46 -13.27 -18.72
N LEU A 85 -21.37 -12.29 -17.82
CA LEU A 85 -22.54 -11.70 -17.17
C LEU A 85 -23.48 -11.09 -18.20
N ARG A 86 -22.96 -10.34 -19.19
CA ARG A 86 -23.78 -9.82 -20.30
C ARG A 86 -24.39 -10.92 -21.16
N PHE A 87 -23.67 -12.00 -21.43
CA PHE A 87 -24.19 -13.14 -22.20
C PHE A 87 -25.30 -13.88 -21.44
N LEU A 88 -25.08 -14.17 -20.15
CA LEU A 88 -26.07 -14.79 -19.27
C LEU A 88 -27.28 -13.88 -19.04
N LEU A 89 -27.07 -12.58 -18.87
CA LEU A 89 -28.14 -11.59 -18.79
C LEU A 89 -28.85 -11.44 -20.14
N SER A 90 -28.18 -11.43 -21.28
CA SER A 90 -28.80 -11.31 -22.61
C SER A 90 -29.67 -12.53 -22.93
N THR A 91 -29.16 -13.73 -22.69
CA THR A 91 -29.91 -14.99 -22.86
C THR A 91 -31.09 -15.08 -21.88
N ARG A 92 -30.93 -14.64 -20.63
CA ARG A 92 -32.02 -14.51 -19.65
C ARG A 92 -33.00 -13.36 -19.95
N ILE A 93 -32.55 -12.22 -20.47
CA ILE A 93 -33.37 -11.02 -20.79
C ILE A 93 -34.18 -11.25 -22.05
N HIS A 94 -33.66 -12.03 -23.01
CA HIS A 94 -34.44 -12.46 -24.16
C HIS A 94 -35.65 -13.31 -23.72
N GLN A 95 -35.52 -14.08 -22.63
CA GLN A 95 -36.59 -14.85 -21.99
C GLN A 95 -37.41 -14.01 -20.97
N PHE A 96 -36.78 -13.04 -20.29
CA PHE A 96 -37.37 -12.18 -19.26
C PHE A 96 -37.32 -10.70 -19.67
N LYS A 97 -38.08 -10.31 -20.70
CA LYS A 97 -38.36 -8.89 -21.05
C LYS A 97 -38.96 -8.06 -19.90
N ARG A 98 -39.16 -8.65 -18.70
CA ARG A 98 -39.78 -8.02 -17.53
C ARG A 98 -38.81 -7.67 -16.37
N ILE A 99 -37.55 -8.14 -16.35
CA ILE A 99 -36.59 -7.81 -15.27
C ILE A 99 -35.80 -6.51 -15.57
N GLY A 100 -36.45 -5.57 -16.27
CA GLY A 100 -35.86 -4.25 -16.51
C GLY A 100 -35.87 -3.35 -15.27
N ALA A 101 -36.72 -3.60 -14.29
CA ALA A 101 -36.97 -2.65 -13.20
C ALA A 101 -35.80 -2.54 -12.20
N ALA A 102 -35.31 -3.67 -11.68
CA ALA A 102 -34.27 -3.67 -10.63
C ALA A 102 -32.92 -3.16 -11.14
N ALA A 103 -32.48 -3.63 -12.32
CA ALA A 103 -31.24 -3.16 -12.95
C ALA A 103 -31.32 -1.65 -13.29
N ARG A 104 -32.47 -1.18 -13.79
CA ARG A 104 -32.68 0.26 -14.02
C ARG A 104 -32.70 1.07 -12.72
N LEU A 105 -33.14 0.49 -11.60
CA LEU A 105 -33.19 1.16 -10.31
C LEU A 105 -31.78 1.42 -9.77
N ILE A 106 -30.89 0.43 -9.87
CA ILE A 106 -29.48 0.55 -9.50
C ILE A 106 -28.78 1.58 -10.38
N THR A 107 -28.91 1.48 -11.71
CA THR A 107 -28.30 2.45 -12.63
C THR A 107 -28.84 3.86 -12.41
N ARG A 108 -30.15 4.02 -12.18
CA ARG A 108 -30.75 5.33 -11.85
C ARG A 108 -30.25 5.88 -10.53
N ALA A 109 -30.08 5.05 -9.50
CA ALA A 109 -29.53 5.48 -8.21
C ALA A 109 -28.08 5.97 -8.35
N VAL A 110 -27.24 5.25 -9.11
CA VAL A 110 -25.85 5.64 -9.38
C VAL A 110 -25.77 6.93 -10.21
N VAL A 111 -26.60 7.06 -11.25
CA VAL A 111 -26.67 8.29 -12.05
C VAL A 111 -27.21 9.47 -11.24
N ARG A 112 -28.17 9.23 -10.33
CA ARG A 112 -28.78 10.26 -9.47
C ARG A 112 -27.83 10.76 -8.37
N LEU A 113 -26.99 9.90 -7.80
CA LEU A 113 -25.89 10.33 -6.92
C LEU A 113 -24.82 11.12 -7.69
N GLY A 114 -24.70 10.87 -9.00
CA GLY A 114 -23.72 11.49 -9.87
C GLY A 114 -22.42 10.69 -9.89
N PRO A 115 -21.91 10.30 -11.08
CA PRO A 115 -20.68 9.52 -11.20
C PRO A 115 -19.47 10.24 -10.58
N SER A 116 -19.49 11.57 -10.50
CA SER A 116 -18.44 12.38 -9.87
C SER A 116 -18.34 12.16 -8.36
N LYS A 117 -19.47 12.05 -7.64
CA LYS A 117 -19.47 11.85 -6.18
C LYS A 117 -19.01 10.45 -5.79
N VAL A 118 -19.46 9.45 -6.54
CA VAL A 118 -19.02 8.06 -6.35
C VAL A 118 -17.53 7.93 -6.64
N LYS A 119 -17.07 8.51 -7.77
CA LYS A 119 -15.64 8.54 -8.09
C LYS A 119 -14.83 9.21 -6.99
N LEU A 120 -15.25 10.37 -6.50
CA LEU A 120 -14.57 11.11 -5.44
C LEU A 120 -14.45 10.28 -4.15
N ALA A 121 -15.53 9.62 -3.71
CA ALA A 121 -15.52 8.77 -2.53
C ALA A 121 -14.55 7.58 -2.68
N VAL A 122 -14.56 6.93 -3.85
CA VAL A 122 -13.66 5.81 -4.15
C VAL A 122 -12.20 6.28 -4.19
N THR A 123 -11.90 7.38 -4.87
CA THR A 123 -10.53 7.91 -4.93
C THR A 123 -10.04 8.39 -3.57
N PHE A 124 -10.91 9.01 -2.76
CA PHE A 124 -10.56 9.43 -1.41
C PHE A 124 -10.18 8.22 -0.55
N TYR A 125 -10.98 7.16 -0.57
CA TYR A 125 -10.66 5.91 0.11
C TYR A 125 -9.35 5.28 -0.37
N GLN A 126 -9.09 5.28 -1.68
CA GLN A 126 -7.83 4.78 -2.24
C GLN A 126 -6.63 5.56 -1.73
N VAL A 127 -6.71 6.89 -1.67
CA VAL A 127 -5.63 7.73 -1.15
C VAL A 127 -5.43 7.51 0.34
N THR A 128 -6.50 7.56 1.14
CA THR A 128 -6.39 7.45 2.61
C THR A 128 -5.92 6.08 3.07
N SER A 129 -6.32 5.00 2.40
CA SER A 129 -5.84 3.65 2.70
C SER A 129 -4.38 3.39 2.30
N ALA A 130 -3.81 4.22 1.41
CA ALA A 130 -2.41 4.12 1.00
C ALA A 130 -1.44 4.86 1.94
N ILE A 131 -1.88 5.95 2.58
CA ILE A 131 -1.07 6.77 3.50
C ILE A 131 -0.29 5.96 4.54
N PRO A 132 -0.91 5.07 5.34
CA PRO A 132 -0.16 4.35 6.38
C PRO A 132 0.88 3.39 5.81
N LYS A 133 0.70 2.92 4.56
CA LYS A 133 1.65 2.03 3.90
C LYS A 133 2.87 2.76 3.35
N THR A 134 2.72 4.02 2.93
CA THR A 134 3.80 4.79 2.31
C THR A 134 4.59 5.61 3.31
N PHE A 135 3.94 6.12 4.35
CA PHE A 135 4.57 7.06 5.28
C PHE A 135 5.06 6.43 6.58
N ASP A 136 4.83 5.12 6.76
CA ASP A 136 5.32 4.37 7.91
C ASP A 136 5.08 5.12 9.22
N ILE A 137 3.87 5.67 9.33
CA ILE A 137 3.44 6.48 10.46
C ILE A 137 3.17 5.48 11.58
N ASP A 138 4.21 5.19 12.34
CA ASP A 138 4.06 4.51 13.62
C ASP A 138 3.04 5.31 14.46
N PRO A 139 2.10 4.65 15.15
CA PRO A 139 1.21 5.34 16.07
C PRO A 139 2.07 6.16 17.03
N LEU A 140 1.68 7.42 17.25
CA LEU A 140 2.42 8.35 18.08
C LEU A 140 2.73 7.66 19.43
N PRO A 141 4.01 7.59 19.85
CA PRO A 141 4.34 7.01 21.14
C PRO A 141 3.52 7.68 22.25
N SER A 142 3.01 6.91 23.20
CA SER A 142 2.13 7.38 24.28
C SER A 142 2.73 8.56 25.06
N ASP A 143 4.05 8.67 25.08
CA ASP A 143 4.80 9.73 25.74
C ASP A 143 4.53 11.13 25.14
N PHE A 144 3.98 11.21 23.93
CA PHE A 144 3.59 12.45 23.26
C PHE A 144 2.06 12.66 23.17
N ALA A 145 1.28 11.70 23.68
CA ALA A 145 -0.18 11.80 23.69
C ALA A 145 -0.73 12.57 24.91
N GLU A 146 0.13 12.87 25.89
CA GLU A 146 -0.22 13.58 27.14
C GLU A 146 0.37 15.00 27.19
N VAL A 147 0.02 15.86 26.21
CA VAL A 147 0.21 17.32 26.32
C VAL A 147 -1.13 18.02 26.20
#